data_AF-A0A5N6KJ88-F1
#
_entry.id   AF-A0A5N6KJ88-F1
#
_cell.length_a   1.000
_cell.length_b   1.000
_cell.length_c   1.000
_cell.angle_alpha   90.00
_cell.angle_beta   90.00
_cell.angle_gamma   90.00
#
_symmetry.space_group_name_H-M   'P 1'
#
loop_
_entity.id
_entity.type
_entity.pdbx_description
1 polymer ?
#
loop_
_entity_poly.entity_id
_entity_poly.type
_entity_poly.pdbx_seq_one_letter_code
_entity_poly.pdbx_strand_id
1 'polypeptide(L)'
;MFSKRFAIFTFVSAVAAHGTVSGIVADGIYYNGYNPSYQYISPAPVTVGWLIPQDLDNGFVAPSAYTSSDIICHKAATPAQIEAPVAAGGKVELQWTPWPVSHKGPVIDYLANCNGPCETVDKTTLQWFKIDQVGMISPTSQTSGYWGTDVLIANNNSWTVKIPSNIATGNYVLRHEIIALHAAGSANGAQNYPQCVSLAIKGTGTTKPAGVPATTFYTPTDPGILFNLYGTLTNYTIPGPALYSGAATVTQTLPGPPTATASGIYTVS
;
A
#
# COMPACT_ATOMS: atom_id res chain seq x y z
N MET A 1 44.70 -23.04 36.75
CA MET A 1 44.69 -22.54 35.36
C MET A 1 43.29 -22.76 34.78
N PHE A 2 42.43 -21.74 34.83
CA PHE A 2 41.10 -21.78 34.20
C PHE A 2 41.13 -20.92 32.94
N SER A 3 40.91 -21.52 31.78
CA SER A 3 40.66 -20.78 30.53
C SER A 3 39.26 -21.11 30.07
N LYS A 4 38.29 -20.26 30.42
CA LYS A 4 36.94 -20.30 29.85
C LYS A 4 36.96 -19.47 28.56
N ARG A 5 36.92 -20.14 27.42
CA ARG A 5 36.74 -19.49 26.11
C ARG A 5 35.27 -19.05 26.00
N PHE A 6 35.04 -17.75 25.96
CA PHE A 6 33.75 -17.18 25.57
C PHE A 6 33.65 -17.22 24.04
N ALA A 7 32.70 -18.00 23.52
CA ALA A 7 32.32 -17.95 22.12
C ALA A 7 31.30 -16.81 21.96
N ILE A 8 31.67 -15.77 21.21
CA ILE A 8 30.77 -14.69 20.82
C ILE A 8 30.02 -15.16 19.57
N PHE A 9 28.73 -15.48 19.72
CA PHE A 9 27.82 -15.66 18.59
C PHE A 9 27.33 -14.28 18.14
N THR A 10 27.87 -13.78 17.04
CA THR A 10 27.29 -12.64 16.32
C THR A 10 26.02 -13.12 15.59
N PHE A 11 24.85 -12.75 16.10
CA PHE A 11 23.61 -12.82 15.34
C PHE A 11 23.68 -11.76 14.24
N VAL A 12 23.77 -12.20 12.98
CA VAL A 12 23.52 -11.33 11.83
C VAL A 12 22.01 -11.16 11.77
N SER A 13 21.51 -10.03 12.27
CA SER A 13 20.13 -9.61 12.03
C SER A 13 19.99 -9.41 10.52
N ALA A 14 19.28 -10.29 9.83
CA ALA A 14 18.85 -10.03 8.46
C ALA A 14 17.83 -8.88 8.53
N VAL A 15 18.31 -7.65 8.33
CA VAL A 15 17.43 -6.49 8.18
C VAL A 15 16.81 -6.63 6.80
N ALA A 16 15.60 -7.19 6.73
CA ALA A 16 14.77 -7.07 5.53
C ALA A 16 14.46 -5.58 5.37
N ALA A 17 15.12 -4.91 4.44
CA ALA A 17 15.06 -3.46 4.28
C ALA A 17 13.77 -2.97 3.58
N HIS A 18 12.79 -3.86 3.39
CA HIS A 18 11.83 -3.82 2.29
C HIS A 18 10.57 -4.63 2.68
N GLY A 19 9.37 -4.10 2.41
CA GLY A 19 8.11 -4.66 2.89
C GLY A 19 6.98 -4.71 1.86
N THR A 20 5.97 -5.54 2.14
CA THR A 20 4.78 -5.77 1.32
C THR A 20 3.54 -5.88 2.21
N VAL A 21 2.35 -5.74 1.62
CA VAL A 21 1.08 -5.98 2.32
C VAL A 21 0.87 -7.49 2.45
N SER A 22 0.99 -8.02 3.66
CA SER A 22 0.84 -9.45 3.96
C SER A 22 -0.62 -9.90 4.00
N GLY A 23 -1.53 -8.98 4.29
CA GLY A 23 -2.95 -9.27 4.43
C GLY A 23 -3.80 -8.01 4.54
N ILE A 24 -5.11 -8.20 4.40
CA ILE A 24 -6.09 -7.16 4.69
C ILE A 24 -7.19 -7.66 5.63
N VAL A 25 -7.79 -6.75 6.40
CA VAL A 25 -9.04 -6.98 7.11
C VAL A 25 -10.11 -6.09 6.47
N ALA A 26 -11.02 -6.69 5.70
CA ALA A 26 -12.15 -5.99 5.09
C ALA A 26 -13.43 -6.29 5.89
N ASP A 27 -14.06 -5.25 6.44
CA ASP A 27 -15.24 -5.34 7.31
C ASP A 27 -15.13 -6.44 8.40
N GLY A 28 -13.95 -6.59 9.00
CA GLY A 28 -13.67 -7.52 10.09
C GLY A 28 -13.28 -8.95 9.67
N ILE A 29 -13.20 -9.23 8.37
CA ILE A 29 -12.78 -10.52 7.83
C ILE A 29 -11.35 -10.41 7.30
N TYR A 30 -10.48 -11.31 7.73
CA TYR A 30 -9.09 -11.37 7.24
C TYR A 30 -8.98 -12.11 5.91
N TYR A 31 -8.17 -11.55 5.01
CA TYR A 31 -7.80 -12.12 3.71
C TYR A 31 -6.29 -12.04 3.51
N ASN A 32 -5.71 -13.08 2.91
CA ASN A 32 -4.29 -13.08 2.58
C ASN A 32 -3.99 -12.09 1.44
N GLY A 33 -2.94 -11.29 1.65
CA GLY A 33 -2.25 -10.59 0.58
C GLY A 33 -1.39 -11.57 -0.21
N TYR A 34 -0.71 -11.07 -1.24
CA TYR A 34 0.18 -11.90 -2.04
C TYR A 34 1.60 -11.82 -1.51
N ASN A 35 2.20 -12.98 -1.23
CA ASN A 35 3.64 -13.09 -1.02
C ASN A 35 4.29 -13.62 -2.30
N PRO A 36 5.32 -12.95 -2.87
CA PRO A 36 6.04 -13.40 -4.06
C PRO A 36 6.54 -14.84 -4.01
N SER A 37 6.84 -15.39 -2.83
CA SER A 37 7.25 -16.80 -2.69
C SER A 37 6.14 -17.81 -2.98
N TYR A 38 4.87 -17.40 -3.01
CA TYR A 38 3.73 -18.27 -3.32
C TYR A 38 3.82 -18.90 -4.72
N GLN A 39 4.57 -18.29 -5.65
CA GLN A 39 4.85 -18.87 -6.97
C GLN A 39 5.60 -20.21 -6.92
N TYR A 40 6.24 -20.54 -5.77
CA TYR A 40 6.97 -21.77 -5.55
C TYR A 40 6.18 -22.82 -4.76
N ILE A 41 4.91 -22.55 -4.43
CA ILE A 41 4.02 -23.43 -3.65
C ILE A 41 2.98 -24.07 -4.60
N SER A 42 2.66 -25.36 -4.39
CA SER A 42 1.66 -26.08 -5.20
C SER A 42 0.65 -26.84 -4.32
N PRO A 43 -0.67 -26.55 -4.41
CA PRO A 43 -1.26 -25.43 -5.15
C PRO A 43 -0.88 -24.07 -4.54
N ALA A 44 -0.70 -23.06 -5.37
CA ALA A 44 -0.43 -21.70 -4.90
C ALA A 44 -1.62 -21.16 -4.09
N PRO A 45 -1.39 -20.46 -2.97
CA PRO A 45 -2.46 -19.81 -2.22
C PRO A 45 -3.27 -18.82 -3.07
N VAL A 46 -4.59 -18.81 -2.85
CA VAL A 46 -5.54 -17.85 -3.43
C VAL A 46 -5.54 -16.59 -2.57
N THR A 47 -5.37 -15.42 -3.19
CA THR A 47 -5.20 -14.14 -2.48
C THR A 47 -6.10 -13.06 -3.04
N VAL A 48 -6.45 -12.08 -2.22
CA VAL A 48 -7.10 -10.83 -2.67
C VAL A 48 -6.07 -9.79 -3.10
N GLY A 49 -4.81 -9.96 -2.70
CA GLY A 49 -3.67 -9.19 -3.19
C GLY A 49 -3.31 -9.61 -4.61
N TRP A 50 -3.01 -8.61 -5.44
CA TRP A 50 -2.51 -8.81 -6.79
C TRP A 50 -1.16 -9.52 -6.76
N LEU A 51 -0.94 -10.41 -7.72
CA LEU A 51 0.29 -11.18 -7.80
C LEU A 51 1.41 -10.26 -8.27
N ILE A 52 2.54 -10.24 -7.55
CA ILE A 52 3.73 -9.42 -7.84
C ILE A 52 4.97 -10.33 -7.87
N PRO A 53 5.06 -11.28 -8.81
CA PRO A 53 6.03 -12.38 -8.75
C PRO A 53 7.49 -11.93 -8.85
N GLN A 54 7.75 -10.70 -9.30
CA GLN A 54 9.08 -10.13 -9.43
C GLN A 54 9.51 -9.29 -8.21
N ASP A 55 8.65 -9.13 -7.20
CA ASP A 55 8.97 -8.38 -5.98
C ASP A 55 9.58 -9.26 -4.87
N LEU A 56 10.43 -10.22 -5.25
CA LEU A 56 11.06 -11.16 -4.31
C LEU A 56 12.01 -10.49 -3.31
N ASP A 57 12.44 -9.26 -3.62
CA ASP A 57 13.27 -8.41 -2.78
C ASP A 57 12.45 -7.53 -1.81
N ASN A 58 11.11 -7.63 -1.83
CA ASN A 58 10.15 -6.69 -1.22
C ASN A 58 10.42 -5.22 -1.65
N GLY A 59 11.01 -5.05 -2.83
CA GLY A 59 11.56 -3.80 -3.33
C GLY A 59 10.51 -2.78 -3.71
N PHE A 60 10.95 -1.83 -4.54
CA PHE A 60 10.17 -0.67 -4.94
C PHE A 60 10.15 -0.48 -6.45
N VAL A 61 9.25 0.40 -6.90
CA VAL A 61 9.25 1.01 -8.23
C VAL A 61 9.92 2.39 -8.12
N ALA A 62 10.95 2.62 -8.92
CA ALA A 62 11.69 3.89 -8.92
C ALA A 62 11.05 4.94 -9.87
N PRO A 63 11.36 6.24 -9.72
CA PRO A 63 10.87 7.29 -10.60
C PRO A 63 11.10 7.06 -12.10
N SER A 64 12.19 6.40 -12.49
CA SER A 64 12.48 6.03 -13.88
C SER A 64 11.44 5.07 -14.50
N ALA A 65 10.60 4.45 -13.69
CA ALA A 65 9.53 3.53 -14.10
C ALA A 65 8.12 4.09 -13.91
N TYR A 66 7.95 5.39 -13.58
CA TYR A 66 6.63 5.98 -13.35
C TYR A 66 5.70 5.98 -14.57
N THR A 67 6.24 5.90 -15.79
CA THR A 67 5.42 5.77 -17.00
C THR A 67 5.26 4.32 -17.45
N SER A 68 5.82 3.34 -16.72
CA SER A 68 5.71 1.92 -17.04
C SER A 68 4.51 1.27 -16.36
N SER A 69 4.13 0.08 -16.80
CA SER A 69 3.04 -0.68 -16.16
C SER A 69 3.34 -1.13 -14.72
N ASP A 70 4.58 -1.02 -14.26
CA ASP A 70 4.97 -1.44 -12.91
C ASP A 70 4.47 -0.47 -11.85
N ILE A 71 4.33 0.83 -12.14
CA ILE A 71 3.82 1.78 -11.13
C ILE A 71 2.35 1.54 -10.77
N ILE A 72 1.62 0.79 -11.61
CA ILE A 72 0.19 0.54 -11.45
C ILE A 72 -0.05 -0.29 -10.18
N CYS A 73 0.52 -1.50 -10.12
CA CYS A 73 0.31 -2.46 -9.04
C CYS A 73 1.61 -3.21 -8.64
N HIS A 74 2.78 -2.62 -8.92
CA HIS A 74 4.13 -3.18 -8.77
C HIS A 74 4.60 -4.04 -9.96
N LYS A 75 5.86 -4.49 -9.86
CA LYS A 75 6.66 -5.18 -10.88
C LYS A 75 5.95 -6.44 -11.38
N ALA A 76 5.69 -6.48 -12.69
CA ALA A 76 5.03 -7.59 -13.35
C ALA A 76 3.68 -7.99 -12.72
N ALA A 77 2.99 -7.05 -12.10
CA ALA A 77 1.77 -7.36 -11.37
C ALA A 77 0.65 -7.91 -12.28
N THR A 78 -0.06 -8.94 -11.83
CA THR A 78 -1.26 -9.47 -12.47
C THR A 78 -2.44 -9.48 -11.50
N PRO A 79 -3.70 -9.44 -11.98
CA PRO A 79 -4.87 -9.38 -11.12
C PRO A 79 -4.95 -10.51 -10.09
N ALA A 80 -5.49 -10.18 -8.91
CA ALA A 80 -5.75 -11.15 -7.84
C ALA A 80 -6.79 -12.20 -8.26
N GLN A 81 -6.76 -13.38 -7.62
CA GLN A 81 -7.65 -14.49 -7.98
C GLN A 81 -9.06 -14.38 -7.39
N ILE A 82 -9.27 -13.53 -6.38
CA ILE A 82 -10.56 -13.29 -5.72
C ILE A 82 -10.68 -11.84 -5.27
N GLU A 83 -11.92 -11.37 -5.04
CA GLU A 83 -12.18 -10.08 -4.42
C GLU A 83 -12.67 -10.20 -2.96
N ALA A 84 -12.23 -9.28 -2.08
CA ALA A 84 -12.75 -9.16 -0.72
C ALA A 84 -14.08 -8.37 -0.71
N PRO A 85 -15.20 -8.95 -0.23
CA PRO A 85 -16.43 -8.20 -0.03
C PRO A 85 -16.25 -7.09 1.01
N VAL A 86 -16.73 -5.89 0.71
CA VAL A 86 -16.74 -4.75 1.63
C VAL A 86 -17.95 -3.85 1.35
N ALA A 87 -18.54 -3.27 2.38
CA ALA A 87 -19.60 -2.28 2.23
C ALA A 87 -19.02 -0.94 1.74
N ALA A 88 -19.75 -0.21 0.91
CA ALA A 88 -19.49 1.21 0.72
C ALA A 88 -19.66 1.92 2.09
N GLY A 89 -18.67 2.70 2.51
CA GLY A 89 -18.60 3.24 3.88
C GLY A 89 -17.91 2.31 4.89
N GLY A 90 -17.66 1.06 4.51
CA GLY A 90 -16.89 0.07 5.26
C GLY A 90 -15.40 0.42 5.33
N LYS A 91 -14.64 -0.40 6.06
CA LYS A 91 -13.21 -0.19 6.30
C LYS A 91 -12.39 -1.35 5.77
N VAL A 92 -11.22 -1.04 5.23
CA VAL A 92 -10.20 -2.01 4.87
C VAL A 92 -8.93 -1.62 5.62
N GLU A 93 -8.45 -2.51 6.50
CA GLU A 93 -7.14 -2.39 7.13
C GLU A 93 -6.12 -3.17 6.30
N LEU A 94 -5.04 -2.51 5.89
CA LEU A 94 -3.92 -3.13 5.19
C LEU A 94 -2.79 -3.38 6.18
N GLN A 95 -2.32 -4.62 6.25
CA GLN A 95 -1.29 -5.06 7.18
C GLN A 95 0.01 -5.29 6.43
N TRP A 96 1.04 -4.54 6.80
CA TRP A 96 2.36 -4.67 6.21
C TRP A 96 3.22 -5.64 7.00
N THR A 97 4.17 -6.27 6.32
CA THR A 97 5.39 -6.74 6.96
C THR A 97 6.10 -5.57 7.69
N PRO A 98 6.98 -5.82 8.68
CA PRO A 98 7.63 -4.74 9.44
C PRO A 98 8.22 -3.62 8.55
N TRP A 99 7.79 -2.38 8.77
CA TRP A 99 8.23 -1.23 7.99
C TRP A 99 9.44 -0.53 8.65
N PRO A 100 10.51 -0.21 7.89
CA PRO A 100 11.68 0.45 8.47
C PRO A 100 11.38 1.89 8.91
N VAL A 101 11.75 2.26 10.14
CA VAL A 101 11.57 3.62 10.68
C VAL A 101 12.29 4.71 9.87
N SER A 102 13.34 4.35 9.12
CA SER A 102 14.06 5.27 8.25
C SER A 102 13.30 5.61 6.97
N HIS A 103 12.38 4.73 6.53
CA HIS A 103 11.63 4.87 5.28
C HIS A 103 10.41 5.77 5.49
N LYS A 104 10.69 7.02 5.86
CA LYS A 104 9.68 8.05 6.09
C LYS A 104 9.05 8.50 4.78
N GLY A 105 7.74 8.73 4.80
CA GLY A 105 7.05 9.31 3.66
C GLY A 105 5.52 9.20 3.74
N PRO A 106 4.82 9.59 2.66
CA PRO A 106 3.37 9.53 2.63
C PRO A 106 2.84 8.11 2.52
N VAL A 107 1.58 7.95 2.93
CA VAL A 107 0.73 6.79 2.67
C VAL A 107 -0.50 7.28 1.91
N ILE A 108 -0.82 6.64 0.78
CA ILE A 108 -1.83 7.12 -0.18
C ILE A 108 -2.65 5.95 -0.71
N ASP A 109 -3.95 6.15 -0.87
CA ASP A 109 -4.89 5.12 -1.32
C ASP A 109 -5.74 5.59 -2.50
N TYR A 110 -5.96 4.69 -3.44
CA TYR A 110 -6.74 4.94 -4.66
C TYR A 110 -7.71 3.79 -4.94
N LEU A 111 -8.84 4.10 -5.56
CA LEU A 111 -9.73 3.09 -6.14
C LEU A 111 -9.78 3.24 -7.65
N ALA A 112 -9.92 2.12 -8.36
CA ALA A 112 -10.29 2.07 -9.76
C ALA A 112 -11.36 1.01 -9.97
N ASN A 113 -12.43 1.34 -10.72
CA ASN A 113 -13.49 0.39 -11.04
C ASN A 113 -13.00 -0.58 -12.13
N CYS A 114 -13.16 -1.87 -11.92
CA CYS A 114 -12.78 -2.91 -12.88
C CYS A 114 -13.73 -2.98 -14.09
N ASN A 115 -14.92 -2.37 -14.00
CA ASN A 115 -16.01 -2.42 -14.98
C ASN A 115 -16.40 -3.86 -15.35
N GLY A 116 -16.31 -4.76 -14.38
CA GLY A 116 -16.44 -6.20 -14.54
C GLY A 116 -15.66 -6.93 -13.43
N PRO A 117 -15.46 -8.24 -13.55
CA PRO A 117 -14.65 -9.02 -12.62
C PRO A 117 -13.20 -8.52 -12.58
N CYS A 118 -12.65 -8.30 -11.39
CA CYS A 118 -11.29 -7.78 -11.29
C CYS A 118 -10.25 -8.83 -11.68
N GLU A 119 -10.56 -10.13 -11.62
CA GLU A 119 -9.59 -11.19 -11.95
C GLU A 119 -9.15 -11.19 -13.42
N THR A 120 -9.92 -10.52 -14.29
CA THR A 120 -9.66 -10.46 -15.73
C THR A 120 -9.37 -9.05 -16.25
N VAL A 121 -9.27 -8.06 -15.36
CA VAL A 121 -9.10 -6.67 -15.76
C VAL A 121 -7.71 -6.41 -16.35
N ASP A 122 -7.66 -5.69 -17.48
CA ASP A 122 -6.40 -5.12 -17.96
C ASP A 122 -6.04 -3.91 -17.09
N LYS A 123 -4.99 -4.07 -16.27
CA LYS A 123 -4.53 -3.06 -15.33
C LYS A 123 -4.18 -1.71 -15.98
N THR A 124 -3.81 -1.70 -17.26
CA THR A 124 -3.45 -0.47 -17.98
C THR A 124 -4.67 0.39 -18.32
N THR A 125 -5.87 -0.19 -18.28
CA THR A 125 -7.14 0.51 -18.56
C THR A 125 -7.75 1.15 -17.30
N LEU A 126 -7.29 0.76 -16.11
CA LEU A 126 -7.81 1.23 -14.82
C LEU A 126 -7.66 2.74 -14.68
N GLN A 127 -8.77 3.40 -14.33
CA GLN A 127 -8.84 4.83 -14.06
C GLN A 127 -8.98 5.05 -12.56
N TRP A 128 -7.97 5.67 -11.96
CA TRP A 128 -7.80 5.73 -10.52
C TRP A 128 -8.19 7.08 -9.95
N PHE A 129 -8.94 7.08 -8.85
CA PHE A 129 -9.24 8.26 -8.06
C PHE A 129 -8.73 8.07 -6.62
N LYS A 130 -8.14 9.12 -6.07
CA LYS A 130 -7.52 9.09 -4.73
C LYS A 130 -8.59 9.19 -3.65
N ILE A 131 -8.54 8.31 -2.65
CA ILE A 131 -9.53 8.22 -1.56
C ILE A 131 -8.95 8.43 -0.16
N ASP A 132 -7.63 8.39 0.01
CA ASP A 132 -6.95 8.79 1.24
C ASP A 132 -5.55 9.31 0.91
N GLN A 133 -5.04 10.21 1.74
CA GLN A 133 -3.66 10.65 1.69
C GLN A 133 -3.21 11.24 3.02
N VAL A 134 -2.07 10.77 3.52
CA VAL A 134 -1.37 11.37 4.66
C VAL A 134 0.10 11.50 4.31
N GLY A 135 0.58 12.75 4.30
CA GLY A 135 1.98 13.09 4.03
C GLY A 135 2.77 13.39 5.31
N MET A 136 3.49 14.51 5.31
CA MET A 136 4.16 15.02 6.50
C MET A 136 3.14 15.61 7.48
N ILE A 137 3.10 15.09 8.70
CA ILE A 137 2.21 15.50 9.79
C ILE A 137 2.86 16.58 10.65
N SER A 138 4.17 16.44 10.95
CA SER A 138 4.92 17.41 11.73
C SER A 138 6.32 17.62 11.15
N PRO A 139 6.70 18.85 10.77
CA PRO A 139 8.03 19.15 10.24
C PRO A 139 9.04 19.36 11.38
N THR A 140 9.75 18.30 11.76
CA THR A 140 10.85 18.36 12.73
C THR A 140 12.14 17.89 12.08
N SER A 141 12.96 18.82 11.56
CA SER A 141 14.20 18.49 10.84
C SER A 141 15.16 17.60 11.63
N GLN A 142 15.23 17.77 12.96
CA GLN A 142 16.06 16.94 13.85
C GLN A 142 15.72 15.44 13.79
N THR A 143 14.46 15.10 13.52
CA THR A 143 13.98 13.71 13.46
C THR A 143 13.52 13.32 12.05
N SER A 144 13.85 14.14 11.03
CA SER A 144 13.34 13.98 9.67
C SER A 144 11.80 14.01 9.59
N GLY A 145 11.13 14.72 10.51
CA GLY A 145 9.67 14.85 10.57
C GLY A 145 8.90 13.63 11.08
N TYR A 146 7.59 13.82 11.24
CA TYR A 146 6.60 12.78 11.53
C TYR A 146 5.66 12.64 10.34
N TRP A 147 5.44 11.41 9.87
CA TRP A 147 4.82 11.11 8.56
C TRP A 147 3.73 10.04 8.67
N GLY A 148 2.98 9.85 7.59
CA GLY A 148 2.01 8.75 7.47
C GLY A 148 2.63 7.38 7.79
N THR A 149 3.86 7.11 7.35
CA THR A 149 4.58 5.87 7.69
C THR A 149 4.85 5.70 9.18
N ASP A 150 5.05 6.80 9.93
CA ASP A 150 5.27 6.72 11.38
C ASP A 150 3.97 6.34 12.11
N VAL A 151 2.83 6.82 11.61
CA VAL A 151 1.51 6.41 12.08
C VAL A 151 1.26 4.93 11.77
N LEU A 152 1.60 4.49 10.55
CA LEU A 152 1.52 3.08 10.14
C LEU A 152 2.35 2.18 11.06
N ILE A 153 3.61 2.55 11.33
CA ILE A 153 4.50 1.79 12.23
C ILE A 153 3.91 1.74 13.65
N ALA A 154 3.48 2.89 14.19
CA ALA A 154 2.87 2.97 15.51
C ALA A 154 1.59 2.12 15.60
N ASN A 155 0.90 1.93 14.48
CA ASN A 155 -0.28 1.11 14.34
C ASN A 155 0.04 -0.35 13.99
N ASN A 156 1.13 -0.88 14.55
CA ASN A 156 1.58 -2.26 14.33
C ASN A 156 1.74 -2.62 12.83
N ASN A 157 2.33 -1.69 12.06
CA ASN A 157 2.49 -1.77 10.61
C ASN A 157 1.16 -1.89 9.83
N SER A 158 0.11 -1.22 10.29
CA SER A 158 -1.22 -1.30 9.67
C SER A 158 -1.78 0.07 9.29
N TRP A 159 -2.49 0.14 8.17
CA TRP A 159 -3.16 1.34 7.67
C TRP A 159 -4.63 1.09 7.41
N THR A 160 -5.52 1.90 7.95
CA THR A 160 -6.96 1.76 7.68
C THR A 160 -7.44 2.78 6.68
N VAL A 161 -8.05 2.32 5.59
CA VAL A 161 -8.76 3.15 4.62
C VAL A 161 -10.27 2.95 4.76
N LYS A 162 -11.05 4.01 4.54
CA LYS A 162 -12.51 3.94 4.49
C LYS A 162 -12.98 4.07 3.05
N ILE A 163 -13.77 3.09 2.63
CA ILE A 163 -14.39 3.11 1.31
C ILE A 163 -15.43 4.24 1.28
N PRO A 164 -15.41 5.15 0.28
CA PRO A 164 -16.44 6.18 0.17
C PRO A 164 -17.85 5.58 0.17
N SER A 165 -18.78 6.13 0.94
CA SER A 165 -20.14 5.57 1.04
C SER A 165 -21.02 5.86 -0.18
N ASN A 166 -20.64 6.84 -0.99
CA ASN A 166 -21.45 7.35 -2.09
C ASN A 166 -21.08 6.80 -3.47
N ILE A 167 -20.03 5.96 -3.59
CA ILE A 167 -19.62 5.37 -4.86
C ILE A 167 -20.57 4.22 -5.27
N ALA A 168 -20.66 3.99 -6.57
CA ALA A 168 -21.46 2.91 -7.13
C ALA A 168 -20.97 1.53 -6.65
N THR A 169 -21.91 0.61 -6.41
CA THR A 169 -21.62 -0.82 -6.25
C THR A 169 -20.82 -1.34 -7.45
N GLY A 170 -19.86 -2.23 -7.21
CA GLY A 170 -19.08 -2.88 -8.26
C GLY A 170 -17.79 -3.49 -7.73
N ASN A 171 -17.01 -4.06 -8.64
CA ASN A 171 -15.69 -4.58 -8.32
C ASN A 171 -14.65 -3.50 -8.59
N TYR A 172 -13.78 -3.29 -7.61
CA TYR A 172 -12.76 -2.25 -7.64
C TYR A 172 -11.40 -2.83 -7.27
N VAL A 173 -10.34 -2.24 -7.81
CA VAL A 173 -9.00 -2.40 -7.28
C VAL A 173 -8.74 -1.27 -6.29
N LEU A 174 -8.35 -1.61 -5.07
CA LEU A 174 -7.73 -0.69 -4.13
C LEU A 174 -6.22 -0.75 -4.31
N ARG A 175 -5.62 0.38 -4.67
CA ARG A 175 -4.17 0.57 -4.74
C ARG A 175 -3.74 1.38 -3.53
N HIS A 176 -3.05 0.72 -2.61
CA HIS A 176 -2.43 1.30 -1.44
C HIS A 176 -0.93 1.50 -1.71
N GLU A 177 -0.36 2.62 -1.31
CA GLU A 177 1.04 2.92 -1.61
C GLU A 177 1.71 3.69 -0.48
N ILE A 178 2.92 3.24 -0.15
CA ILE A 178 3.91 4.02 0.59
C ILE A 178 4.93 4.58 -0.42
N ILE A 179 5.35 5.82 -0.24
CA ILE A 179 6.49 6.39 -0.96
C ILE A 179 7.60 6.70 0.05
N ALA A 180 8.68 5.92 0.06
CA ALA A 180 9.80 6.18 0.97
C ALA A 180 10.71 7.29 0.42
N LEU A 181 11.01 8.28 1.26
CA LEU A 181 11.71 9.51 0.89
C LEU A 181 13.14 9.61 1.43
N HIS A 182 13.64 8.56 2.09
CA HIS A 182 14.96 8.58 2.72
C HIS A 182 16.11 8.84 1.73
N ALA A 183 15.95 8.48 0.46
CA ALA A 183 16.92 8.78 -0.61
C ALA A 183 16.41 9.81 -1.62
N ALA A 184 15.22 10.38 -1.42
CA ALA A 184 14.52 11.24 -2.38
C ALA A 184 15.17 12.61 -2.60
N GLY A 185 16.22 12.96 -1.85
CA GLY A 185 16.99 14.18 -2.09
C GLY A 185 17.81 14.13 -3.39
N SER A 186 17.97 12.95 -3.98
CA SER A 186 18.64 12.74 -5.28
C SER A 186 17.64 12.34 -6.36
N ALA A 187 17.95 12.67 -7.61
CA ALA A 187 17.17 12.22 -8.76
C ALA A 187 17.02 10.69 -8.74
N ASN A 188 15.82 10.20 -9.03
CA ASN A 188 15.46 8.78 -8.99
C ASN A 188 15.55 8.12 -7.60
N GLY A 189 15.63 8.91 -6.52
CA GLY A 189 15.84 8.41 -5.16
C GLY A 189 14.57 8.08 -4.36
N ALA A 190 13.40 8.56 -4.78
CA ALA A 190 12.14 8.14 -4.16
C ALA A 190 11.87 6.65 -4.47
N GLN A 191 11.17 5.97 -3.56
CA GLN A 191 10.88 4.55 -3.67
C GLN A 191 9.39 4.29 -3.45
N ASN A 192 8.70 3.83 -4.49
CA ASN A 192 7.25 3.58 -4.45
C ASN A 192 6.96 2.11 -4.19
N TYR A 193 6.04 1.85 -3.27
CA TYR A 193 5.61 0.50 -2.88
C TYR A 193 4.11 0.33 -3.12
N PRO A 194 3.64 0.34 -4.39
CA PRO A 194 2.23 0.12 -4.69
C PRO A 194 1.85 -1.33 -4.40
N GLN A 195 0.74 -1.53 -3.70
CA GLN A 195 0.14 -2.83 -3.40
C GLN A 195 -1.33 -2.77 -3.78
N CYS A 196 -1.75 -3.64 -4.70
CA CYS A 196 -3.13 -3.70 -5.17
C CYS A 196 -3.88 -4.85 -4.53
N VAL A 197 -5.13 -4.62 -4.13
CA VAL A 197 -6.07 -5.64 -3.66
C VAL A 197 -7.39 -5.50 -4.40
N SER A 198 -8.03 -6.62 -4.73
CA SER A 198 -9.35 -6.62 -5.39
C SER A 198 -10.48 -6.64 -4.35
N LEU A 199 -11.47 -5.77 -4.52
CA LEU A 199 -12.59 -5.56 -3.61
C LEU A 199 -13.92 -5.69 -4.36
N ALA A 200 -14.90 -6.36 -3.75
CA ALA A 200 -16.29 -6.37 -4.20
C ALA A 200 -17.08 -5.40 -3.32
N ILE A 201 -17.27 -4.16 -3.79
CA ILE A 201 -17.87 -3.08 -3.01
C ILE A 201 -19.39 -3.08 -3.20
N LYS A 202 -20.14 -3.17 -2.10
CA LYS A 202 -21.62 -3.15 -2.11
C LYS A 202 -22.19 -1.98 -1.31
N GLY A 203 -23.10 -1.23 -1.92
CA GLY A 203 -23.78 -0.11 -1.27
C GLY A 203 -24.93 0.46 -2.12
N THR A 204 -25.47 1.58 -1.66
CA THR A 204 -26.57 2.32 -2.33
C THR A 204 -26.10 3.56 -3.08
N GLY A 205 -24.80 3.88 -3.00
CA GLY A 205 -24.20 4.97 -3.74
C GLY A 205 -24.28 4.78 -5.25
N THR A 206 -24.21 5.88 -5.99
CA THR A 206 -24.28 5.90 -7.46
C THR A 206 -23.15 6.71 -8.09
N THR A 207 -22.29 7.33 -7.29
CA THR A 207 -21.22 8.20 -7.77
C THR A 207 -20.16 7.38 -8.49
N LYS A 208 -19.70 7.89 -9.63
CA LYS A 208 -18.58 7.33 -10.40
C LYS A 208 -17.50 8.41 -10.50
N PRO A 209 -16.59 8.51 -9.52
CA PRO A 209 -15.54 9.52 -9.54
C PRO A 209 -14.69 9.37 -10.81
N ALA A 210 -14.34 10.50 -11.43
CA ALA A 210 -13.41 10.49 -12.54
C ALA A 210 -12.03 10.06 -12.04
N GLY A 211 -11.40 9.13 -12.76
CA GLY A 211 -10.04 8.67 -12.47
C GLY A 211 -9.06 9.07 -13.56
N VAL A 212 -7.78 8.84 -13.30
CA VAL A 212 -6.68 9.00 -14.27
C VAL A 212 -5.80 7.74 -14.27
N PRO A 213 -5.04 7.46 -15.34
CA PRO A 213 -4.12 6.33 -15.37
C PRO A 213 -3.02 6.48 -14.31
N ALA A 214 -2.64 5.39 -13.64
CA ALA A 214 -1.57 5.44 -12.62
C ALA A 214 -0.20 5.83 -13.22
N THR A 215 0.02 5.58 -14.51
CA THR A 215 1.22 5.98 -15.25
C THR A 215 1.38 7.49 -15.45
N THR A 216 0.38 8.28 -15.04
CA THR A 216 0.42 9.74 -15.07
C THR A 216 0.38 10.36 -13.67
N PHE A 217 0.44 9.55 -12.60
CA PHE A 217 0.37 10.07 -11.24
C PHE A 217 1.57 10.95 -10.88
N TYR A 218 2.76 10.53 -11.30
CA TYR A 218 4.02 11.03 -10.76
C TYR A 218 4.98 11.42 -11.88
N THR A 219 5.71 12.50 -11.68
CA THR A 219 6.92 12.81 -12.45
C THR A 219 8.15 12.72 -11.55
N PRO A 220 9.35 12.36 -12.10
CA PRO A 220 10.57 12.30 -11.30
C PRO A 220 10.98 13.62 -10.61
N THR A 221 10.40 14.74 -11.04
CA THR A 221 10.70 16.09 -10.54
C THR A 221 9.57 16.69 -9.72
N ASP A 222 8.48 15.94 -9.44
CA ASP A 222 7.42 16.45 -8.57
C ASP A 222 8.00 16.83 -7.21
N PRO A 223 7.53 17.94 -6.58
CA PRO A 223 8.09 18.42 -5.32
C PRO A 223 7.93 17.43 -4.15
N GLY A 224 7.00 16.48 -4.26
CA GLY A 224 6.83 15.38 -3.30
C GLY A 224 7.67 14.14 -3.60
N ILE A 225 8.32 14.08 -4.76
CA ILE A 225 9.14 12.96 -5.26
C ILE A 225 10.62 13.30 -5.19
N LEU A 226 11.05 14.44 -5.74
CA LEU A 226 12.41 14.96 -5.54
C LEU A 226 12.40 15.85 -4.30
N PHE A 227 12.60 15.23 -3.14
CA PHE A 227 12.39 15.85 -1.84
C PHE A 227 13.53 15.56 -0.87
N ASN A 228 14.18 16.60 -0.34
CA ASN A 228 15.24 16.45 0.65
C ASN A 228 14.68 16.32 2.07
N LEU A 229 14.47 15.07 2.50
CA LEU A 229 13.99 14.71 3.84
C LEU A 229 14.88 15.22 4.99
N TYR A 230 16.17 15.42 4.74
CA TYR A 230 17.16 15.81 5.75
C TYR A 230 17.45 17.32 5.75
N GLY A 231 16.77 18.07 4.89
CA GLY A 231 16.87 19.52 4.83
C GLY A 231 15.96 20.24 5.84
N THR A 232 15.73 21.53 5.59
CA THR A 232 14.71 22.29 6.30
C THR A 232 13.33 21.89 5.82
N LEU A 233 12.58 21.20 6.68
CA LEU A 233 11.21 20.77 6.40
C LEU A 233 10.23 21.90 6.76
N THR A 234 9.38 22.30 5.83
CA THR A 234 8.34 23.32 6.06
C THR A 234 6.98 22.83 5.60
N ASN A 235 6.88 22.39 4.34
CA ASN A 235 5.71 21.76 3.77
C ASN A 235 6.11 20.48 3.01
N TYR A 236 5.11 19.66 2.70
CA TYR A 236 5.24 18.52 1.82
C TYR A 236 4.04 18.49 0.90
N THR A 237 4.28 18.49 -0.41
CA THR A 237 3.22 18.35 -1.42
C THR A 237 3.05 16.87 -1.71
N ILE A 238 1.92 16.30 -1.30
CA ILE A 238 1.61 14.90 -1.59
C ILE A 238 1.45 14.74 -3.12
N PRO A 239 2.18 13.80 -3.76
CA PRO A 239 2.13 13.63 -5.20
C PRO A 239 0.83 12.94 -5.67
N GLY A 240 0.62 12.84 -6.98
CA GLY A 240 -0.56 12.19 -7.57
C GLY A 240 -1.78 13.11 -7.74
N PRO A 241 -2.89 12.58 -8.25
CA PRO A 241 -4.11 13.36 -8.51
C PRO A 241 -4.72 13.94 -7.24
N ALA A 242 -5.64 14.89 -7.41
CA ALA A 242 -6.38 15.47 -6.29
C ALA A 242 -7.18 14.41 -5.52
N LEU A 243 -7.33 14.63 -4.21
CA LEU A 243 -8.21 13.82 -3.36
C LEU A 243 -9.65 13.95 -3.85
N TYR A 244 -10.34 12.81 -4.00
CA TYR A 244 -11.76 12.79 -4.33
C TYR A 244 -12.56 13.53 -3.26
N SER A 245 -13.47 14.40 -3.65
CA SER A 245 -14.26 15.22 -2.72
C SER A 245 -15.20 14.43 -1.80
N GLY A 246 -15.55 13.19 -2.18
CA GLY A 246 -16.30 12.25 -1.33
C GLY A 246 -15.41 11.30 -0.53
N ALA A 247 -14.09 11.50 -0.53
CA ALA A 247 -13.18 10.77 0.34
C ALA A 247 -13.50 11.05 1.81
N ALA A 248 -13.44 10.03 2.65
CA ALA A 248 -13.69 10.15 4.07
C ALA A 248 -12.38 10.00 4.85
N THR A 249 -12.08 10.96 5.72
CA THR A 249 -10.94 10.84 6.63
C THR A 249 -11.19 9.73 7.64
N VAL A 250 -10.17 8.91 7.87
CA VAL A 250 -10.15 7.89 8.92
C VAL A 250 -9.17 8.35 9.99
N THR A 251 -9.63 8.37 11.25
CA THR A 251 -8.68 8.46 12.36
C THR A 251 -7.89 7.15 12.40
N GLN A 252 -6.59 7.24 12.12
CA GLN A 252 -5.66 6.16 12.35
C GLN A 252 -5.49 6.01 13.87
N THR A 253 -6.40 5.28 14.51
CA THR A 253 -6.25 4.86 15.91
C THR A 253 -5.28 3.69 15.96
N LEU A 254 -4.45 3.57 17.00
CA LEU A 254 -4.00 2.25 17.46
C LEU A 254 -5.26 1.48 17.86
N PRO A 255 -5.78 0.51 17.09
CA PRO A 255 -6.78 -0.38 17.66
C PRO A 255 -6.04 -1.30 18.65
N GLY A 256 -6.79 -1.87 19.60
CA GLY A 256 -6.37 -3.15 20.17
C GLY A 256 -6.15 -4.16 19.02
N PRO A 257 -5.51 -5.32 19.27
CA PRO A 257 -5.21 -6.29 18.21
C PRO A 257 -6.46 -6.49 17.34
N PRO A 258 -6.39 -6.24 16.02
CA PRO A 258 -7.53 -6.40 15.12
C PRO A 258 -8.00 -7.84 15.27
N THR A 259 -9.16 -8.01 15.91
CA THR A 259 -9.72 -9.32 16.11
C THR A 259 -10.49 -9.61 14.85
N ALA A 260 -9.84 -10.25 13.88
CA ALA A 260 -10.55 -10.86 12.77
C ALA A 260 -11.65 -11.74 13.37
N THR A 261 -12.91 -11.40 13.14
CA THR A 261 -14.03 -12.17 13.69
C THR A 261 -14.26 -13.46 12.91
N ALA A 262 -13.65 -13.57 11.74
CA ALA A 262 -13.61 -14.75 10.90
C ALA A 262 -12.40 -14.71 9.94
N SER A 263 -12.00 -15.88 9.46
CA SER A 263 -11.11 -16.02 8.32
C SER A 263 -11.94 -16.39 7.09
N GLY A 264 -11.78 -15.65 5.99
CA GLY A 264 -12.42 -16.01 4.73
C GLY A 264 -11.64 -17.11 4.02
N ILE A 265 -12.30 -18.24 3.71
CA ILE A 265 -11.85 -19.15 2.66
C ILE A 265 -12.87 -19.02 1.54
N TYR A 266 -12.43 -18.51 0.39
CA TYR A 266 -13.27 -18.54 -0.80
C TYR A 266 -13.32 -19.98 -1.32
N THR A 267 -14.49 -20.61 -1.21
CA THR A 267 -14.78 -21.87 -1.89
C THR A 267 -15.48 -21.55 -3.20
N VAL A 268 -14.85 -21.90 -4.32
CA VAL A 268 -15.51 -21.88 -5.64
C VAL A 268 -16.63 -22.93 -5.61
N SER A 269 -17.88 -22.51 -5.73
CA SER A 269 -19.03 -23.39 -5.96
C SER A 269 -19.30 -23.52 -7.44
#